data_AF-A0A1V2NYL9-F1
#
_entry.id   AF-A0A1V2NYL9-F1
#
_cell.length_a   1.000
_cell.length_b   1.000
_cell.length_c   1.000
_cell.angle_alpha   90.00
_cell.angle_beta   90.00
_cell.angle_gamma   90.00
#
_symmetry.space_group_name_H-M   'P 1'
#
loop_
_entity.id
_entity.type
_entity.pdbx_description
1 polymer ?
#
loop_
_entity_poly.entity_id
_entity_poly.type
_entity_poly.pdbx_seq_one_letter_code
_entity_poly.pdbx_strand_id
1 'polypeptide(L)'
;MNTLLDKGNRLTDWLGQRSVDILRISLGLIFLGFGLLKFFPGASPAEALVMRTLDTLTLGVVEGRNAVLLTALMECFIGLTLITGRFLRTGLLVLGMALVGIMSPLVLFFGDLFPGAPTLEAQYVLKDVVLAAAGLVIAAKALTVAPLKGLQG
;
A
#
# COMPACT_ATOMS: atom_id res chain seq x y z
N MET A 1 33.74 11.81 26.06
CA MET A 1 32.58 12.49 25.43
C MET A 1 32.39 12.09 23.97
N ASN A 2 33.42 12.08 23.12
CA ASN A 2 33.27 11.80 21.66
C ASN A 2 32.84 10.38 21.26
N THR A 3 33.23 9.34 22.00
CA THR A 3 32.94 7.94 21.63
C THR A 3 31.49 7.52 21.84
N LEU A 4 30.76 8.13 22.78
CA LEU A 4 29.33 7.88 22.98
C LEU A 4 28.48 8.60 21.94
N LEU A 5 28.89 9.83 21.57
CA LEU A 5 28.25 10.59 20.51
C LEU A 5 28.45 9.94 19.13
N ASP A 6 29.65 9.44 18.83
CA ASP A 6 29.94 8.76 17.56
C ASP A 6 29.19 7.42 17.43
N LYS A 7 29.07 6.66 18.52
CA LYS A 7 28.21 5.46 18.58
C LYS A 7 26.72 5.81 18.40
N GLY A 8 26.26 6.90 19.02
CA GLY A 8 24.90 7.41 18.88
C GLY A 8 24.56 7.78 17.43
N ASN A 9 25.44 8.53 16.76
CA ASN A 9 25.25 8.89 15.34
C ASN A 9 25.21 7.66 14.42
N ARG A 10 26.14 6.71 14.59
CA ARG A 10 26.16 5.49 13.77
C ARG A 10 24.92 4.62 13.96
N LEU A 11 24.38 4.55 15.18
CA LEU A 11 23.15 3.82 15.45
C LEU A 11 21.95 4.50 14.79
N THR A 12 21.84 5.82 14.88
CA THR A 12 20.77 6.60 14.23
C THR A 12 20.82 6.46 12.71
N ASP A 13 21.99 6.52 12.09
CA ASP A 13 22.15 6.35 10.64
C ASP A 13 21.77 4.93 10.19
N TRP A 14 22.18 3.91 10.95
CA TRP A 14 21.83 2.52 10.67
C TRP A 14 20.32 2.27 10.80
N LEU A 15 19.71 2.76 11.89
CA LEU A 15 18.27 2.68 12.12
C LEU A 15 17.50 3.44 11.04
N GLY A 16 17.95 4.62 10.64
CA GLY A 16 17.33 5.42 9.60
C GLY A 16 17.27 4.70 8.25
N GLN A 17 18.39 4.10 7.82
CA GLN A 17 18.43 3.39 6.54
C GLN A 17 17.66 2.07 6.57
N ARG A 18 17.81 1.28 7.66
CA ARG A 18 17.17 -0.04 7.81
C ARG A 18 15.68 0.04 8.08
N SER A 19 15.21 1.03 8.83
CA SER A 19 13.78 1.19 9.14
C SER A 19 12.93 1.31 7.88
N VAL A 20 13.38 2.08 6.88
CA VAL A 20 12.64 2.23 5.62
C VAL A 20 12.68 0.95 4.77
N ASP A 21 13.78 0.19 4.79
CA ASP A 21 13.85 -1.08 4.07
C ASP A 21 12.95 -2.14 4.73
N ILE A 22 12.93 -2.20 6.07
CA ILE A 22 12.01 -3.04 6.83
C ILE A 22 10.57 -2.63 6.53
N LEU A 23 10.26 -1.33 6.58
CA LEU A 23 8.92 -0.80 6.27
C LEU A 23 8.47 -1.19 4.86
N ARG A 24 9.36 -1.08 3.87
CA ARG A 24 9.11 -1.49 2.48
C ARG A 24 8.78 -2.96 2.37
N ILE A 25 9.59 -3.83 2.97
CA ILE A 25 9.37 -5.28 2.91
C ILE A 25 8.08 -5.66 3.64
N SER A 26 7.85 -5.11 4.84
CA SER A 26 6.61 -5.35 5.61
C SER A 26 5.37 -4.91 4.84
N LEU A 27 5.38 -3.71 4.25
CA LEU A 27 4.28 -3.22 3.42
C LEU A 27 4.03 -4.16 2.23
N GLY A 28 5.11 -4.58 1.56
CA GLY A 28 5.02 -5.51 0.44
C GLY A 28 4.46 -6.88 0.83
N LEU A 29 4.84 -7.42 1.99
CA LEU A 29 4.31 -8.69 2.51
C LEU A 29 2.82 -8.59 2.84
N ILE A 30 2.37 -7.47 3.41
CA ILE A 30 0.95 -7.22 3.70
C ILE A 30 0.14 -7.20 2.40
N PHE A 31 0.57 -6.44 1.40
CA PHE A 31 -0.10 -6.38 0.09
C PHE A 31 -0.09 -7.73 -0.61
N LEU A 32 1.04 -8.44 -0.60
CA LEU A 32 1.12 -9.77 -1.22
C LEU A 32 0.21 -10.78 -0.53
N GLY A 33 0.18 -10.78 0.81
CA GLY A 33 -0.68 -11.67 1.59
C GLY A 33 -2.16 -11.40 1.34
N PHE A 34 -2.60 -10.14 1.37
CA PHE A 34 -3.98 -9.78 1.07
C PHE A 34 -4.38 -10.06 -0.37
N GLY A 35 -3.48 -9.82 -1.34
CA GLY A 35 -3.73 -10.16 -2.74
C GLY A 35 -3.89 -11.66 -2.94
N LEU A 36 -3.03 -12.48 -2.33
CA LEU A 36 -3.11 -13.93 -2.42
C LEU A 36 -4.41 -14.50 -1.82
N LEU A 37 -4.88 -13.94 -0.71
CA LEU A 37 -6.14 -14.36 -0.09
C LEU A 37 -7.35 -14.13 -1.00
N LYS A 38 -7.34 -13.06 -1.82
CA LYS A 38 -8.46 -12.73 -2.72
C LYS A 38 -8.68 -13.76 -3.84
N PHE A 39 -7.69 -14.61 -4.16
CA PHE A 39 -7.90 -15.71 -5.10
C PHE A 39 -8.82 -16.81 -4.56
N PHE A 40 -9.03 -16.88 -3.25
CA PHE A 40 -9.93 -17.83 -2.61
C PHE A 40 -11.27 -17.15 -2.28
N PRO A 41 -12.40 -17.62 -2.84
CA PRO A 41 -13.72 -17.04 -2.55
C PRO A 41 -14.06 -17.07 -1.06
N GLY A 42 -14.55 -15.96 -0.50
CA GLY A 42 -14.97 -15.85 0.90
C GLY A 42 -13.83 -15.77 1.92
N ALA A 43 -12.56 -15.77 1.48
CA ALA A 43 -11.41 -15.68 2.37
C ALA A 43 -11.10 -14.25 2.84
N SER A 44 -11.59 -13.22 2.13
CA SER A 44 -11.35 -11.81 2.44
C SER A 44 -12.60 -11.14 3.00
N PRO A 45 -12.56 -10.60 4.23
CA PRO A 45 -13.69 -9.82 4.77
C PRO A 45 -14.04 -8.57 3.95
N ALA A 46 -13.09 -8.08 3.15
CA ALA A 46 -13.26 -6.90 2.31
C ALA A 46 -13.82 -7.23 0.91
N GLU A 47 -14.13 -8.50 0.60
CA GLU A 47 -14.55 -8.92 -0.73
C GLU A 47 -15.82 -8.18 -1.20
N ALA A 48 -16.85 -8.12 -0.35
CA ALA A 48 -18.10 -7.43 -0.67
C ALA A 48 -17.88 -5.92 -0.89
N LEU A 49 -17.07 -5.29 -0.03
CA LEU A 49 -16.71 -3.88 -0.16
C LEU A 49 -15.97 -3.61 -1.48
N VAL A 50 -14.99 -4.45 -1.84
CA VAL A 50 -14.23 -4.31 -3.10
C VAL A 50 -15.14 -4.40 -4.32
N MET A 51 -16.05 -5.39 -4.34
CA MET A 51 -17.00 -5.56 -5.45
C MET A 51 -17.84 -4.30 -5.64
N ARG A 52 -18.48 -3.81 -4.58
CA ARG A 52 -19.35 -2.62 -4.62
C ARG A 52 -18.57 -1.35 -5.01
N THR A 53 -17.33 -1.24 -4.53
CA THR A 53 -16.48 -0.08 -4.80
C THR A 53 -16.05 -0.02 -6.25
N LEU A 54 -15.53 -1.11 -6.82
CA LEU A 54 -15.13 -1.11 -8.22
C LEU A 54 -16.31 -1.04 -9.17
N ASP A 55 -17.44 -1.67 -8.84
CA ASP A 55 -18.68 -1.51 -9.60
C ASP A 55 -19.06 -0.02 -9.71
N THR A 56 -19.05 0.68 -8.58
CA THR A 56 -19.37 2.13 -8.54
C THR A 56 -18.33 2.99 -9.26
N LEU A 57 -17.03 2.73 -9.04
CA LEU A 57 -15.94 3.51 -9.67
C LEU A 57 -15.81 3.27 -11.17
N THR A 58 -16.17 2.07 -11.64
CA THR A 58 -16.11 1.69 -13.07
C THR A 58 -17.45 1.84 -13.79
N LEU A 59 -18.46 2.41 -13.12
CA LEU A 59 -19.81 2.61 -13.67
C LEU A 59 -20.42 1.29 -14.20
N GLY A 60 -20.18 0.17 -13.50
CA GLY A 60 -20.68 -1.15 -13.86
C GLY A 60 -19.83 -1.93 -14.88
N VAL A 61 -18.69 -1.41 -15.32
CA VAL A 61 -17.86 -2.11 -16.31
C VAL A 61 -17.08 -3.28 -15.68
N VAL A 62 -16.66 -3.16 -14.42
CA VAL A 62 -15.93 -4.19 -13.69
C VAL A 62 -16.68 -4.54 -12.41
N GLU A 63 -17.37 -5.67 -12.44
CA GLU A 63 -18.24 -6.11 -11.35
C GLU A 63 -17.86 -7.49 -10.76
N GLY A 64 -18.41 -7.77 -9.59
CA GLY A 64 -18.36 -9.07 -8.95
C GLY A 64 -16.95 -9.65 -8.82
N ARG A 65 -16.77 -10.90 -9.26
CA ARG A 65 -15.50 -11.62 -9.10
C ARG A 65 -14.35 -10.99 -9.90
N ASN A 66 -14.62 -10.34 -11.02
CA ASN A 66 -13.59 -9.71 -11.84
C ASN A 66 -12.95 -8.53 -11.11
N ALA A 67 -13.74 -7.75 -10.35
CA ALA A 67 -13.22 -6.68 -9.50
C ALA A 67 -12.26 -7.23 -8.43
N VAL A 68 -12.62 -8.34 -7.80
CA VAL A 68 -11.81 -8.99 -6.76
C VAL A 68 -10.52 -9.56 -7.34
N LEU A 69 -10.58 -10.20 -8.51
CA LEU A 69 -9.39 -10.74 -9.17
C LEU A 69 -8.46 -9.64 -9.69
N LEU A 70 -9.01 -8.55 -10.22
CA LEU A 70 -8.21 -7.40 -10.66
C LEU A 70 -7.45 -6.78 -9.48
N THR A 71 -8.14 -6.57 -8.35
CA THR A 71 -7.50 -6.07 -7.13
C THR A 71 -6.47 -7.06 -6.57
N ALA A 72 -6.75 -8.37 -6.59
CA ALA A 72 -5.80 -9.41 -6.20
C ALA A 72 -4.49 -9.33 -7.00
N LEU A 73 -4.60 -9.23 -8.33
CA LEU A 73 -3.44 -9.13 -9.22
C LEU A 73 -2.64 -7.85 -8.96
N MET A 74 -3.32 -6.70 -8.80
CA MET A 74 -2.66 -5.43 -8.47
C MET A 74 -1.94 -5.49 -7.12
N GLU A 75 -2.57 -6.06 -6.09
CA GLU A 75 -1.97 -6.19 -4.76
C GLU A 75 -0.76 -7.13 -4.76
N CYS A 76 -0.85 -8.26 -5.47
CA CYS A 76 0.31 -9.14 -5.64
C CYS A 76 1.45 -8.45 -6.38
N PHE A 77 1.15 -7.68 -7.44
CA PHE A 77 2.17 -6.91 -8.17
C PHE A 77 2.84 -5.86 -7.28
N ILE A 78 2.06 -5.09 -6.51
CA ILE A 78 2.57 -4.14 -5.52
C ILE A 78 3.45 -4.86 -4.50
N GLY A 79 2.95 -5.96 -3.94
CA GLY A 79 3.67 -6.73 -2.92
C GLY A 79 5.03 -7.23 -3.43
N LEU A 80 5.06 -7.85 -4.61
CA LEU A 80 6.30 -8.36 -5.22
C LEU A 80 7.29 -7.24 -5.55
N THR A 81 6.84 -6.11 -6.09
CA THR A 81 7.72 -4.98 -6.42
C THR A 81 8.30 -4.32 -5.17
N LEU A 82 7.51 -4.18 -4.10
CA LEU A 82 7.98 -3.68 -2.82
C LEU A 82 8.97 -4.63 -2.16
N ILE A 83 8.68 -5.94 -2.09
CA ILE A 83 9.58 -6.93 -1.45
C ILE A 83 10.91 -7.02 -2.21
N THR A 84 10.85 -7.23 -3.52
CA THR A 84 12.05 -7.44 -4.34
C THR A 84 12.83 -6.15 -4.60
N GLY A 85 12.15 -4.99 -4.56
CA GLY A 85 12.71 -3.70 -4.97
C GLY A 85 12.85 -3.56 -6.48
N ARG A 86 12.45 -4.56 -7.27
CA ARG A 86 12.46 -4.49 -8.73
C ARG A 86 11.22 -3.73 -9.20
N PHE A 87 11.40 -2.82 -10.16
CA PHE A 87 10.35 -1.91 -10.63
C PHE A 87 9.69 -1.09 -9.49
N LEU A 88 10.44 -0.76 -8.44
CA LEU A 88 9.91 -0.12 -7.24
C LEU A 88 9.13 1.17 -7.53
N ARG A 89 9.59 2.01 -8.46
CA ARG A 89 8.87 3.24 -8.85
C ARG A 89 7.50 2.94 -9.44
N THR A 90 7.42 1.97 -10.35
CA THR A 90 6.16 1.51 -10.93
C THR A 90 5.26 0.90 -9.85
N GLY A 91 5.82 0.05 -8.97
CA GLY A 91 5.10 -0.52 -7.83
C GLY A 91 4.49 0.53 -6.91
N LEU A 92 5.24 1.60 -6.61
CA LEU A 92 4.76 2.73 -5.80
C LEU A 92 3.68 3.56 -6.50
N LEU A 93 3.77 3.74 -7.82
CA LEU A 93 2.71 4.39 -8.60
C LEU A 93 1.42 3.56 -8.56
N VAL A 94 1.52 2.24 -8.77
CA VAL A 94 0.37 1.33 -8.68
C VAL A 94 -0.20 1.30 -7.25
N LEU A 95 0.65 1.29 -6.23
CA LEU A 95 0.23 1.40 -4.82
C LEU A 95 -0.57 2.69 -4.59
N GLY A 96 -0.09 3.83 -5.08
CA GLY A 96 -0.81 5.11 -4.93
C GLY A 96 -2.20 5.07 -5.57
N MET A 97 -2.30 4.56 -6.80
CA MET A 97 -3.59 4.39 -7.48
C MET A 97 -4.51 3.41 -6.73
N ALA A 98 -3.96 2.28 -6.27
CA ALA A 98 -4.71 1.29 -5.50
C ALA A 98 -5.25 1.88 -4.19
N LEU A 99 -4.44 2.64 -3.45
CA LEU A 99 -4.87 3.28 -2.19
C LEU A 99 -6.00 4.29 -2.41
N VAL A 100 -6.01 5.04 -3.51
CA VAL A 100 -7.15 5.90 -3.86
C VAL A 100 -8.42 5.08 -4.03
N GLY A 101 -8.34 3.95 -4.75
CA GLY A 101 -9.45 3.03 -4.92
C GLY A 101 -9.92 2.42 -3.59
N ILE A 102 -9.00 1.88 -2.80
CA ILE A 102 -9.31 1.22 -1.51
C ILE A 102 -9.91 2.20 -0.51
N MET A 103 -9.49 3.49 -0.52
CA MET A 103 -9.99 4.52 0.41
C MET A 103 -11.28 5.21 -0.06
N SER A 104 -11.63 5.09 -1.35
CA SER A 104 -12.85 5.70 -1.89
C SER A 104 -14.16 5.35 -1.15
N PRO A 105 -14.35 4.16 -0.53
CA PRO A 105 -15.53 3.85 0.27
C PRO A 105 -15.77 4.80 1.45
N LEU A 106 -14.70 5.40 2.01
CA LEU A 106 -14.83 6.41 3.07
C LEU A 106 -15.60 7.64 2.60
N VAL A 107 -15.65 7.89 1.29
CA VAL A 107 -16.42 8.99 0.72
C VAL A 107 -17.73 8.47 0.12
N LEU A 108 -17.66 7.37 -0.64
CA LEU A 108 -18.80 6.83 -1.39
C LEU A 108 -19.86 6.18 -0.49
N PHE A 109 -19.44 5.50 0.57
CA PHE A 109 -20.30 4.66 1.42
C PHE A 109 -20.13 4.98 2.90
N PHE A 110 -19.83 6.24 3.25
CA PHE A 110 -19.55 6.64 4.63
C PHE A 110 -20.66 6.23 5.61
N GLY A 111 -21.94 6.42 5.23
CA GLY A 111 -23.07 6.05 6.07
C GLY A 111 -23.17 4.55 6.36
N ASP A 112 -22.75 3.71 5.42
CA ASP A 112 -22.76 2.24 5.58
C ASP A 112 -21.57 1.76 6.42
N LEU A 113 -20.43 2.46 6.33
CA LEU A 113 -19.23 2.16 7.11
C LEU A 113 -19.34 2.65 8.56
N PHE A 114 -20.10 3.71 8.79
CA PHE A 114 -20.25 4.36 10.10
C PHE A 114 -21.72 4.57 10.49
N PRO A 115 -22.54 3.50 10.64
CA PRO A 115 -23.93 3.60 11.10
C PRO A 115 -24.06 3.94 12.60
N GLY A 116 -22.95 4.31 13.24
CA GLY A 116 -22.79 4.51 14.69
C GLY A 116 -21.37 4.15 15.11
N ALA A 117 -21.12 2.87 15.39
CA ALA A 117 -19.78 2.33 15.57
C ALA A 117 -19.18 1.87 14.22
N PRO A 118 -17.84 1.89 14.04
CA PRO A 118 -17.21 1.50 12.79
C PRO A 118 -17.39 0.00 12.52
N THR A 119 -17.89 -0.34 11.33
CA THR A 119 -17.98 -1.73 10.86
C THR A 119 -16.58 -2.35 10.71
N LEU A 120 -16.51 -3.68 10.57
CA LEU A 120 -15.24 -4.34 10.26
C LEU A 120 -14.63 -3.79 8.97
N GLU A 121 -15.44 -3.59 7.94
CA GLU A 121 -15.04 -2.97 6.68
C GLU A 121 -14.45 -1.56 6.90
N ALA A 122 -15.08 -0.73 7.73
CA ALA A 122 -14.58 0.59 8.07
C ALA A 122 -13.21 0.53 8.75
N GLN A 123 -13.02 -0.41 9.68
CA GLN A 123 -11.73 -0.62 10.35
C GLN A 123 -10.65 -1.11 9.36
N TYR A 124 -11.02 -2.00 8.43
CA TYR A 124 -10.12 -2.50 7.39
C TYR A 124 -9.62 -1.40 6.47
N VAL A 125 -10.49 -0.47 6.10
CA VAL A 125 -10.14 0.68 5.26
C VAL A 125 -9.36 1.71 6.08
N LEU A 126 -9.77 2.01 7.31
CA LEU A 126 -9.11 3.03 8.12
C LEU A 126 -7.63 2.71 8.41
N LYS A 127 -7.27 1.43 8.62
CA LYS A 127 -5.87 1.05 8.82
C LYS A 127 -4.97 1.37 7.63
N ASP A 128 -5.52 1.46 6.41
CA ASP A 128 -4.73 1.69 5.20
C ASP A 128 -4.22 3.13 5.10
N VAL A 129 -4.71 4.05 5.93
CA VAL A 129 -4.08 5.37 6.13
C VAL A 129 -2.62 5.20 6.58
N VAL A 130 -2.34 4.20 7.43
CA VAL A 130 -0.97 3.88 7.86
C VAL A 130 -0.16 3.31 6.70
N LEU A 131 -0.77 2.47 5.85
CA LEU A 131 -0.11 1.92 4.66
C LEU A 131 0.20 3.01 3.62
N ALA A 132 -0.69 3.99 3.47
CA ALA A 132 -0.48 5.17 2.63
C ALA A 132 0.69 6.02 3.14
N ALA A 133 0.73 6.30 4.44
CA ALA A 133 1.86 7.00 5.06
C ALA A 133 3.17 6.24 4.87
N ALA A 134 3.17 4.91 5.04
CA ALA A 134 4.33 4.07 4.78
C ALA A 134 4.77 4.15 3.32
N GLY A 135 3.83 4.10 2.38
CA GLY A 135 4.07 4.26 0.94
C GLY A 135 4.75 5.59 0.62
N LEU A 136 4.32 6.69 1.23
CA LEU A 136 4.95 8.01 1.08
C LEU A 136 6.40 8.04 1.60
N VAL A 137 6.66 7.45 2.77
CA VAL A 137 8.02 7.35 3.33
C VAL A 137 8.94 6.55 2.40
N ILE A 138 8.46 5.40 1.89
CA ILE A 138 9.22 4.56 0.95
C ILE A 138 9.46 5.32 -0.36
N ALA A 139 8.44 6.01 -0.89
CA ALA A 139 8.55 6.80 -2.10
C ALA A 139 9.56 7.95 -1.95
N ALA A 140 9.54 8.68 -0.84
CA ALA A 140 10.51 9.73 -0.57
C ALA A 140 11.95 9.20 -0.62
N LYS A 141 12.24 8.06 0.02
CA LYS A 141 13.57 7.40 -0.07
C LYS A 141 13.89 6.93 -1.49
N ALA A 142 12.92 6.34 -2.20
CA ALA A 142 13.17 5.80 -3.55
C ALA A 142 13.36 6.87 -4.64
N LEU A 143 12.74 8.05 -4.47
CA LEU A 143 12.79 9.15 -5.44
C LEU A 143 14.01 10.07 -5.22
N THR A 144 14.46 10.23 -3.98
CA THR A 144 15.66 11.03 -3.63
C THR A 144 16.97 10.43 -4.14
N VAL A 145 17.02 9.12 -4.37
CA VAL A 145 18.22 8.42 -4.87
C VAL A 145 18.44 8.57 -6.39
N ALA A 146 17.66 9.40 -7.10
CA ALA A 146 17.89 9.67 -8.52
C ALA A 146 19.08 10.64 -8.71
N PRO A 147 20.25 10.20 -9.25
CA PRO A 147 21.26 11.15 -9.69
C PRO A 147 20.79 11.82 -10.98
N LEU A 148 20.99 13.13 -11.10
CA LEU A 148 20.93 13.90 -12.34
C LEU A 148 22.03 13.42 -13.31
N LYS A 149 21.90 12.21 -13.86
CA LYS A 149 22.90 11.59 -14.73
C LYS A 149 22.71 11.98 -16.21
N GLY A 150 22.37 13.25 -16.49
CA GLY A 150 21.96 13.66 -17.83
C GLY A 150 22.22 15.12 -18.25
N LEU A 151 23.01 15.92 -17.52
CA LEU A 151 23.28 17.33 -17.88
C LEU A 151 24.77 17.70 -17.87
N GLN A 152 25.66 16.79 -18.26
CA GLN A 152 27.08 17.09 -18.49
C GLN A 152 27.58 16.42 -19.79
N GLY A 153 26.86 16.65 -20.88
CA GLY A 153 27.32 16.38 -22.25
C GLY A 153 27.46 17.68 -23.00
#